data_AF-A0A525JNF6-F1
#
_entry.id   AF-A0A525JNF6-F1
#
_cell.length_a   1.000
_cell.length_b   1.000
_cell.length_c   1.000
_cell.angle_alpha   90.00
_cell.angle_beta   90.00
_cell.angle_gamma   90.00
#
_symmetry.space_group_name_H-M   'P 1'
#
loop_
_entity.id
_entity.type
_entity.pdbx_description
1 polymer ?
#
loop_
_entity_poly.entity_id
_entity_poly.type
_entity_poly.pdbx_seq_one_letter_code
_entity_poly.pdbx_strand_id
1 'polypeptide(L)'
;MTAFKSDFLNILQERGFIHQCSDFEGLDALAAKGQATAYVGYDCTAPSLHIGNYLTMMMLYWLQRSGNKPITLMGGGTTMVGDPSGKDESRALRSLEEIEANKASIRGVFAKVLRYGSGASDAVMLDNAEWLTKLNWIEMLRDVGRHFSVNRMLAMDSVRLRLEREQEMSFIEFNYMVCQAYDFVELSRRVGCRLQMGGSDQWGNIVNGVDLGRRMGTPQLFALTTALLTTASGAKMGKTAQGAIWLNADQCSPYDFWQYWRNVEDADVVKFLKLFTILPMSEIARLGKLHGAEINEAKKALADAATALLHGPEAARTAAETARQTFEEGAIAENLPAIEISRAELEAGAGVLALFVKAGLVASNGEARRQIKGGGLRVNDVAVTDEKMVLKPADLTPEGVIKLSMGKKRHVLLRPA
;
A
#
# COMPACT_ATOMS: atom_id res chain seq x y z
N MET A 1 20.88 -21.81 10.22
CA MET A 1 20.44 -20.81 11.23
C MET A 1 19.52 -21.54 12.19
N THR A 2 19.81 -21.48 13.49
CA THR A 2 18.92 -22.06 14.50
C THR A 2 17.56 -21.36 14.43
N ALA A 3 16.49 -22.14 14.33
CA ALA A 3 15.12 -21.62 14.33
C ALA A 3 14.84 -20.86 15.63
N PHE A 4 14.01 -19.82 15.55
CA PHE A 4 13.50 -19.10 16.73
C PHE A 4 12.60 -20.02 17.56
N LYS A 5 12.39 -19.71 18.84
CA LYS A 5 11.46 -20.44 19.71
C LYS A 5 10.01 -20.04 19.46
N SER A 6 9.77 -18.79 19.07
CA SER A 6 8.43 -18.26 18.80
C SER A 6 8.00 -18.53 17.36
N ASP A 7 6.73 -18.92 17.20
CA ASP A 7 6.11 -19.03 15.88
C ASP A 7 6.12 -17.69 15.14
N PHE A 8 5.94 -16.59 15.88
CA PHE A 8 5.94 -15.24 15.32
C PHE A 8 7.21 -14.92 14.53
N LEU A 9 8.39 -15.05 15.15
CA LEU A 9 9.65 -14.71 14.48
C LEU A 9 10.01 -15.71 13.40
N ASN A 10 9.70 -17.01 13.59
CA ASN A 10 9.88 -18.01 12.54
C ASN A 10 9.07 -17.65 11.28
N ILE A 11 7.79 -17.31 11.44
CA ILE A 11 6.91 -16.90 10.33
C ILE A 11 7.47 -15.67 9.63
N LEU A 12 7.83 -14.62 10.39
CA LEU A 12 8.36 -13.39 9.79
C LEU A 12 9.70 -13.61 9.07
N GLN A 13 10.58 -14.45 9.63
CA GLN A 13 11.85 -14.80 9.00
C GLN A 13 11.66 -15.59 7.70
N GLU A 14 10.81 -16.62 7.73
CA GLU A 14 10.56 -17.50 6.58
C GLU A 14 9.89 -16.74 5.42
N ARG A 15 8.96 -15.83 5.76
CA ARG A 15 8.26 -14.97 4.79
C ARG A 15 9.08 -13.77 4.34
N GLY A 16 10.19 -13.46 5.00
CA GLY A 16 11.11 -12.39 4.61
C GLY A 16 10.69 -10.99 5.05
N PHE A 17 9.98 -10.86 6.18
CA PHE A 17 9.61 -9.57 6.75
C PHE A 17 10.75 -8.92 7.55
N ILE A 18 11.68 -9.70 8.10
CA ILE A 18 12.67 -9.18 9.06
C ILE A 18 13.77 -8.44 8.31
N HIS A 19 13.92 -7.14 8.60
CA HIS A 19 15.05 -6.33 8.16
C HIS A 19 16.03 -6.04 9.29
N GLN A 20 15.55 -5.43 10.39
CA GLN A 20 16.35 -5.14 11.58
C GLN A 20 15.54 -5.43 12.84
N CYS A 21 16.22 -5.87 13.90
CA CYS A 21 15.65 -6.04 15.23
C CYS A 21 16.62 -5.52 16.29
N SER A 22 16.11 -4.89 17.35
CA SER A 22 16.96 -4.37 18.43
C SER A 22 17.57 -5.48 19.29
N ASP A 23 16.81 -6.55 19.54
CA ASP A 23 17.22 -7.70 20.36
C ASP A 23 16.35 -8.90 20.00
N PHE A 24 16.92 -9.84 19.25
CA PHE A 24 16.21 -11.05 18.84
C PHE A 24 15.92 -11.99 20.00
N GLU A 25 16.84 -12.14 20.95
CA GLU A 25 16.70 -13.12 22.04
C GLU A 25 15.59 -12.71 23.00
N GLY A 26 15.60 -11.44 23.43
CA GLY A 26 14.57 -10.89 24.31
C GLY A 26 13.19 -10.86 23.67
N LEU A 27 13.10 -10.51 22.38
CA LEU A 27 11.84 -10.51 21.64
C LEU A 27 11.30 -11.92 21.44
N ASP A 28 12.15 -12.88 21.06
CA ASP A 28 11.77 -14.27 20.85
C ASP A 28 11.22 -14.90 22.14
N ALA A 29 11.90 -14.67 23.27
CA ALA A 29 11.46 -15.13 24.57
C ALA A 29 10.11 -14.54 25.01
N LEU A 30 9.81 -13.30 24.63
CA LEU A 30 8.53 -12.64 24.91
C LEU A 30 7.41 -13.20 24.02
N ALA A 31 7.67 -13.31 22.72
CA ALA A 31 6.71 -13.79 21.73
C ALA A 31 6.37 -15.27 21.91
N ALA A 32 7.34 -16.11 22.32
CA ALA A 32 7.13 -17.52 22.61
C ALA A 32 6.18 -17.77 23.80
N LYS A 33 6.02 -16.78 24.68
CA LYS A 33 5.07 -16.82 25.80
C LYS A 33 3.69 -16.25 25.45
N GLY A 34 3.47 -15.78 24.22
CA GLY A 34 2.25 -15.05 23.84
C GLY A 34 2.13 -13.67 24.51
N GLN A 35 3.24 -13.10 24.97
CA GLN A 35 3.27 -11.86 25.76
C GLN A 35 3.75 -10.64 24.96
N ALA A 36 3.95 -10.80 23.64
CA ALA A 36 4.34 -9.67 22.80
C ALA A 36 3.10 -8.84 22.45
N THR A 37 2.87 -7.77 23.21
CA THR A 37 1.97 -6.69 22.79
C THR A 37 2.76 -5.74 21.90
N ALA A 38 2.36 -5.59 20.64
CA ALA A 38 3.08 -4.78 19.66
C ALA A 38 2.19 -3.81 18.90
N TYR A 39 2.75 -2.68 18.48
CA TYR A 39 2.04 -1.70 17.67
C TYR A 39 2.74 -1.33 16.37
N VAL A 40 1.92 -0.85 15.42
CA VAL A 40 2.36 -0.06 14.27
C VAL A 40 1.55 1.23 14.27
N GLY A 41 2.22 2.36 14.05
CA GLY A 41 1.60 3.68 13.90
C GLY A 41 1.17 3.94 12.45
N TYR A 42 -0.01 4.56 12.28
CA TYR A 42 -0.56 4.94 10.99
C TYR A 42 -1.03 6.39 11.03
N ASP A 43 -0.23 7.29 10.46
CA ASP A 43 -0.64 8.68 10.30
C ASP A 43 -1.80 8.80 9.30
N CYS A 44 -2.71 9.73 9.56
CA CYS A 44 -3.97 9.96 8.85
C CYS A 44 -3.74 10.85 7.61
N THR A 45 -2.75 10.35 6.85
CA THR A 45 -2.15 10.65 5.54
C THR A 45 -3.05 10.80 4.34
N ALA A 46 -4.24 10.24 4.39
CA ALA A 46 -5.16 10.19 3.27
C ALA A 46 -6.47 9.56 3.75
N PRO A 47 -7.55 9.62 2.97
CA PRO A 47 -8.76 8.89 3.28
C PRO A 47 -8.57 7.36 3.23
N SER A 48 -7.48 6.84 2.67
CA SER A 48 -7.13 5.42 2.78
C SER A 48 -5.65 5.20 3.02
N LEU A 49 -5.34 4.02 3.54
CA LEU A 49 -3.99 3.47 3.52
C LEU A 49 -3.68 2.93 2.13
N HIS A 50 -2.40 2.75 1.84
CA HIS A 50 -1.95 2.14 0.59
C HIS A 50 -1.16 0.86 0.86
N ILE A 51 -0.76 0.18 -0.22
CA ILE A 51 -0.07 -1.13 -0.16
C ILE A 51 1.22 -1.14 0.68
N GLY A 52 1.86 0.02 0.85
CA GLY A 52 3.03 0.16 1.72
C GLY A 52 2.67 -0.06 3.19
N ASN A 53 1.53 0.47 3.62
CA ASN A 53 0.98 0.20 4.95
C ASN A 53 0.45 -1.24 5.09
N TYR A 54 0.05 -1.85 3.98
CA TYR A 54 -0.44 -3.24 3.97
C TYR A 54 0.64 -4.21 4.48
N LEU A 55 1.92 -3.96 4.15
CA LEU A 55 3.03 -4.78 4.60
C LEU A 55 3.14 -4.85 6.14
N THR A 56 3.10 -3.70 6.82
CA THR A 56 3.16 -3.66 8.28
C THR A 56 1.85 -4.16 8.92
N MET A 57 0.70 -4.00 8.23
CA MET A 57 -0.55 -4.62 8.65
C MET A 57 -0.47 -6.16 8.61
N MET A 58 0.25 -6.73 7.63
CA MET A 58 0.52 -8.17 7.59
C MET A 58 1.46 -8.64 8.71
N MET A 59 2.39 -7.80 9.18
CA MET A 59 3.17 -8.12 10.39
C MET A 59 2.26 -8.21 11.63
N LEU A 60 1.31 -7.27 11.79
CA LEU A 60 0.31 -7.33 12.86
C LEU A 60 -0.61 -8.55 12.72
N TYR A 61 -0.95 -8.95 11.49
CA TYR A 61 -1.71 -10.18 11.23
C TYR A 61 -0.97 -11.40 11.77
N TRP A 62 0.30 -11.59 11.40
CA TRP A 62 1.09 -12.73 11.86
C TRP A 62 1.37 -12.70 13.37
N LEU A 63 1.51 -11.51 13.95
CA LEU A 63 1.55 -11.34 15.40
C LEU A 63 0.27 -11.89 16.06
N GLN A 64 -0.90 -11.50 15.56
CA GLN A 64 -2.17 -12.00 16.09
C GLN A 64 -2.33 -13.51 15.92
N ARG A 65 -1.97 -14.03 14.74
CA ARG A 65 -2.08 -15.46 14.42
C ARG A 65 -1.16 -16.35 15.26
N SER A 66 -0.07 -15.79 15.77
CA SER A 66 0.86 -16.46 16.69
C SER A 66 0.48 -16.29 18.17
N GLY A 67 -0.73 -15.80 18.47
CA GLY A 67 -1.24 -15.68 19.83
C GLY A 67 -0.83 -14.42 20.58
N ASN A 68 -0.15 -13.49 19.91
CA ASN A 68 0.31 -12.22 20.49
C ASN A 68 -0.72 -11.09 20.22
N LYS A 69 -0.55 -9.91 20.86
CA LYS A 69 -1.56 -8.83 20.82
C LYS A 69 -1.12 -7.68 19.89
N PRO A 70 -1.80 -7.46 18.74
CA PRO A 70 -1.54 -6.31 17.90
C PRO A 70 -2.27 -5.04 18.37
N ILE A 71 -1.64 -3.90 18.12
CA ILE A 71 -2.20 -2.56 18.31
C ILE A 71 -2.08 -1.82 16.98
N THR A 72 -3.20 -1.35 16.44
CA THR A 72 -3.20 -0.36 15.36
C THR A 72 -3.30 1.02 15.99
N LEU A 73 -2.19 1.78 16.00
CA LEU A 73 -2.18 3.13 16.54
C LEU A 73 -2.53 4.13 15.44
N MET A 74 -3.68 4.78 15.58
CA MET A 74 -4.06 5.93 14.76
C MET A 74 -3.20 7.13 15.16
N GLY A 75 -2.52 7.72 14.18
CA GLY A 75 -1.65 8.86 14.39
C GLY A 75 -2.39 10.20 14.42
N GLY A 76 -3.49 10.33 15.16
CA GLY A 76 -4.29 11.57 15.15
C GLY A 76 -3.49 12.80 15.54
N GLY A 77 -2.68 12.70 16.60
CA GLY A 77 -1.79 13.77 17.06
C GLY A 77 -0.52 13.91 16.21
N THR A 78 0.13 12.80 15.84
CA THR A 78 1.34 12.84 14.99
C THR A 78 1.07 13.38 13.59
N THR A 79 -0.15 13.18 13.06
CA THR A 79 -0.57 13.77 11.77
C THR A 79 -0.62 15.30 11.80
N MET A 80 -0.92 15.89 12.97
CA MET A 80 -0.90 17.35 13.13
C MET A 80 0.52 17.93 13.08
N VAL A 81 1.54 17.08 13.26
CA VAL A 81 2.97 17.43 13.26
C VAL A 81 3.59 17.14 11.89
N GLY A 82 3.38 15.92 11.37
CA GLY A 82 3.87 15.44 10.08
C GLY A 82 5.25 14.77 10.13
N ASP A 83 5.32 13.51 9.69
CA ASP A 83 6.57 12.72 9.65
C ASP A 83 7.53 13.19 8.53
N PRO A 84 8.76 13.63 8.86
CA PRO A 84 9.79 13.95 7.86
C PRO A 84 10.55 12.72 7.35
N SER A 85 10.40 11.54 7.96
CA SER A 85 11.23 10.37 7.68
C SER A 85 11.08 9.87 6.24
N GLY A 86 12.22 9.75 5.53
CA GLY A 86 12.24 9.25 4.14
C GLY A 86 11.60 10.20 3.11
N LYS A 87 11.43 11.48 3.45
CA LYS A 87 10.84 12.52 2.60
C LYS A 87 11.78 13.70 2.43
N ASP A 88 11.78 14.24 1.21
CA ASP A 88 12.57 15.41 0.82
C ASP A 88 11.80 16.73 1.01
N GLU A 89 10.47 16.68 0.93
CA GLU A 89 9.57 17.84 1.04
C GLU A 89 8.82 17.84 2.37
N SER A 90 8.46 19.03 2.84
CA SER A 90 7.65 19.19 4.05
C SER A 90 6.24 18.66 3.86
N ARG A 91 5.66 18.15 4.95
CA ARG A 91 4.27 17.67 4.92
C ARG A 91 3.30 18.84 4.94
N ALA A 92 2.32 18.82 4.05
CA ALA A 92 1.19 19.73 4.11
C ALA A 92 0.41 19.53 5.42
N LEU A 93 0.26 20.61 6.19
CA LEU A 93 -0.58 20.62 7.37
C LEU A 93 -2.05 20.52 6.96
N ARG A 94 -2.79 19.67 7.67
CA ARG A 94 -4.20 19.39 7.39
C ARG A 94 -5.08 20.00 8.43
N SER A 95 -6.31 20.30 8.04
CA SER A 95 -7.33 20.70 9.00
C SER A 95 -7.64 19.54 9.95
N LEU A 96 -8.11 19.88 11.16
CA LEU A 96 -8.54 18.88 12.13
C LEU A 96 -9.73 18.08 11.61
N GLU A 97 -10.63 18.72 10.86
CA GLU A 97 -11.76 18.03 10.22
C GLU A 97 -11.29 16.97 9.21
N GLU A 98 -10.30 17.28 8.37
CA GLU A 98 -9.73 16.32 7.42
C GLU A 98 -9.04 15.14 8.13
N ILE A 99 -8.33 15.42 9.23
CA ILE A 99 -7.68 14.37 10.02
C ILE A 99 -8.73 13.41 10.59
N GLU A 100 -9.81 13.93 11.19
CA GLU A 100 -10.89 13.09 11.72
C GLU A 100 -11.65 12.32 10.62
N ALA A 101 -11.89 12.94 9.47
CA ALA A 101 -12.50 12.26 8.31
C ALA A 101 -11.60 11.10 7.82
N ASN A 102 -10.30 11.34 7.67
CA ASN A 102 -9.32 10.32 7.27
C ASN A 102 -9.24 9.19 8.30
N LYS A 103 -9.23 9.52 9.60
CA LYS A 103 -9.26 8.54 10.68
C LYS A 103 -10.46 7.61 10.51
N ALA A 104 -11.67 8.17 10.43
CA ALA A 104 -12.90 7.40 10.29
C ALA A 104 -12.86 6.45 9.08
N SER A 105 -12.38 6.95 7.94
CA SER A 105 -12.26 6.16 6.69
C SER A 105 -11.23 5.03 6.79
N ILE A 106 -10.10 5.26 7.47
CA ILE A 106 -9.05 4.25 7.63
C ILE A 106 -9.48 3.12 8.59
N ARG A 107 -10.26 3.39 9.65
CA ARG A 107 -10.60 2.38 10.68
C ARG A 107 -11.14 1.08 10.09
N GLY A 108 -12.00 1.19 9.07
CA GLY A 108 -12.67 0.04 8.45
C GLY A 108 -11.71 -0.92 7.73
N VAL A 109 -10.53 -0.47 7.30
CA VAL A 109 -9.60 -1.31 6.54
C VAL A 109 -8.93 -2.37 7.43
N PHE A 110 -8.60 -2.01 8.67
CA PHE A 110 -7.90 -2.90 9.58
C PHE A 110 -8.77 -4.09 9.99
N ALA A 111 -10.08 -3.86 10.19
CA ALA A 111 -11.02 -4.90 10.59
C ALA A 111 -11.19 -6.02 9.55
N LYS A 112 -10.76 -5.78 8.29
CA LYS A 112 -10.75 -6.80 7.24
C LYS A 112 -9.63 -7.83 7.41
N VAL A 113 -8.55 -7.44 8.12
CA VAL A 113 -7.35 -8.27 8.29
C VAL A 113 -7.15 -8.70 9.74
N LEU A 114 -7.47 -7.83 10.70
CA LEU A 114 -7.30 -8.06 12.13
C LEU A 114 -8.63 -8.30 12.83
N ARG A 115 -8.65 -9.22 13.78
CA ARG A 115 -9.80 -9.44 14.67
C ARG A 115 -9.70 -8.52 15.89
N TYR A 116 -10.65 -7.61 16.03
CA TYR A 116 -10.78 -6.74 17.21
C TYR A 116 -11.71 -7.37 18.25
N GLY A 117 -11.46 -7.08 19.53
CA GLY A 117 -12.22 -7.67 20.64
C GLY A 117 -11.54 -7.48 22.00
N SER A 118 -12.05 -8.19 23.01
CA SER A 118 -11.55 -8.15 24.38
C SER A 118 -10.65 -9.34 24.77
N GLY A 119 -10.44 -10.29 23.85
CA GLY A 119 -9.58 -11.44 24.07
C GLY A 119 -8.10 -11.08 24.28
N ALA A 120 -7.34 -12.06 24.80
CA ALA A 120 -5.92 -11.90 25.10
C ALA A 120 -5.07 -11.56 23.86
N SER A 121 -5.43 -12.09 22.68
CA SER A 121 -4.76 -11.81 21.41
C SER A 121 -5.59 -10.91 20.48
N ASP A 122 -6.76 -10.44 20.92
CA ASP A 122 -7.61 -9.59 20.09
C ASP A 122 -6.96 -8.22 19.94
N ALA A 123 -7.05 -7.69 18.71
CA ALA A 123 -6.48 -6.41 18.35
C ALA A 123 -7.18 -5.28 19.08
N VAL A 124 -6.41 -4.22 19.36
CA VAL A 124 -6.96 -2.96 19.87
C VAL A 124 -6.56 -1.81 18.96
N MET A 125 -7.46 -0.84 18.82
CA MET A 125 -7.21 0.38 18.06
C MET A 125 -7.17 1.54 19.05
N LEU A 126 -6.06 2.27 19.06
CA LEU A 126 -5.84 3.42 19.92
C LEU A 126 -5.52 4.65 19.07
N ASP A 127 -5.59 5.83 19.65
CA ASP A 127 -5.30 7.08 18.97
C ASP A 127 -4.36 7.94 19.81
N ASN A 128 -3.20 8.30 19.25
CA ASN A 128 -2.22 9.10 19.98
C ASN A 128 -2.67 10.55 20.24
N ALA A 129 -3.72 11.02 19.56
CA ALA A 129 -4.36 12.27 19.93
C ALA A 129 -4.85 12.27 21.39
N GLU A 130 -5.18 11.10 21.96
CA GLU A 130 -5.70 10.98 23.34
C GLU A 130 -4.73 11.46 24.42
N TRP A 131 -3.42 11.43 24.15
CA TRP A 131 -2.38 11.90 25.06
C TRP A 131 -1.57 13.07 24.49
N LEU A 132 -1.25 13.08 23.20
CA LEU A 132 -0.43 14.14 22.60
C LEU A 132 -1.11 15.51 22.66
N THR A 133 -2.43 15.58 22.44
CA THR A 133 -3.17 16.86 22.46
C THR A 133 -3.36 17.44 23.86
N LYS A 134 -3.10 16.64 24.89
CA LYS A 134 -3.24 17.02 26.30
C LYS A 134 -1.90 17.34 26.96
N LEU A 135 -0.80 17.15 26.24
CA LEU A 135 0.54 17.33 26.79
C LEU A 135 0.88 18.82 26.81
N ASN A 136 0.94 19.41 28.01
CA ASN A 136 1.28 20.83 28.14
C ASN A 136 2.72 21.06 27.67
N TRP A 137 2.98 22.17 26.99
CA TRP A 137 4.30 22.45 26.39
C TRP A 137 5.46 22.36 27.39
N ILE A 138 5.31 22.96 28.57
CA ILE A 138 6.36 22.95 29.60
C ILE A 138 6.53 21.56 30.22
N GLU A 139 5.44 20.81 30.41
CA GLU A 139 5.50 19.43 30.90
C GLU A 139 6.16 18.52 29.88
N MET A 140 5.84 18.67 28.59
CA MET A 140 6.52 17.95 27.51
C MET A 140 8.03 18.19 27.57
N LEU A 141 8.47 19.44 27.63
CA LEU A 141 9.91 19.76 27.68
C LEU A 141 10.59 19.20 28.93
N ARG A 142 9.95 19.35 30.10
CA ARG A 142 10.52 18.94 31.39
C ARG A 142 10.54 17.43 31.59
N ASP A 143 9.50 16.73 31.17
CA ASP A 143 9.32 15.31 31.50
C ASP A 143 9.76 14.40 30.35
N VAL A 144 9.67 14.89 29.11
CA VAL A 144 10.01 14.13 27.90
C VAL A 144 11.23 14.73 27.21
N GLY A 145 11.20 16.02 26.89
CA GLY A 145 12.24 16.72 26.13
C GLY A 145 13.64 16.64 26.74
N ARG A 146 13.75 16.65 28.08
CA ARG A 146 15.03 16.51 28.81
C ARG A 146 15.81 15.22 28.48
N HIS A 147 15.15 14.22 27.91
CA HIS A 147 15.76 12.94 27.56
C HIS A 147 16.33 12.92 26.14
N PHE A 148 16.07 13.96 25.33
CA PHE A 148 16.55 14.08 23.96
C PHE A 148 17.77 14.99 23.88
N SER A 149 18.77 14.56 23.12
CA SER A 149 19.92 15.38 22.77
C SER A 149 19.76 15.88 21.35
N VAL A 150 19.78 17.21 21.17
CA VAL A 150 19.70 17.84 19.85
C VAL A 150 20.81 17.31 18.93
N ASN A 151 22.05 17.19 19.42
CA ASN A 151 23.17 16.63 18.64
C ASN A 151 22.86 15.21 18.12
N ARG A 152 22.25 14.37 18.96
CA ARG A 152 21.89 13.01 18.55
C ARG A 152 20.75 13.00 17.54
N MET A 153 19.74 13.85 17.72
CA MET A 153 18.61 13.98 16.79
C MET A 153 19.09 14.44 15.41
N LEU A 154 20.00 15.42 15.36
CA LEU A 154 20.60 15.92 14.11
C LEU A 154 21.45 14.87 13.38
N ALA A 155 22.05 13.93 14.11
CA ALA A 155 22.88 12.87 13.54
C ALA A 155 22.08 11.70 12.94
N MET A 156 20.77 11.62 13.16
CA MET A 156 19.94 10.56 12.58
C MET A 156 19.83 10.73 11.07
N ASP A 157 19.96 9.65 10.30
CA ASP A 157 19.99 9.74 8.83
C ASP A 157 18.73 10.41 8.24
N SER A 158 17.56 10.20 8.84
CA SER A 158 16.31 10.85 8.44
C SER A 158 16.37 12.39 8.53
N VAL A 159 17.20 12.92 9.42
CA VAL A 159 17.39 14.36 9.63
C VAL A 159 18.63 14.87 8.93
N ARG A 160 19.76 14.20 9.14
CA ARG A 160 21.07 14.55 8.59
C ARG A 160 21.03 14.71 7.08
N LEU A 161 20.41 13.75 6.36
CA LEU A 161 20.35 13.79 4.91
C LEU A 161 19.53 14.98 4.36
N ARG A 162 18.49 15.40 5.06
CA ARG A 162 17.66 16.56 4.68
C ARG A 162 18.44 17.85 4.87
N LEU A 163 19.14 17.98 6.00
CA LEU A 163 20.01 19.13 6.30
C LEU A 163 21.20 19.22 5.34
N GLU A 164 21.84 18.09 4.99
CA GLU A 164 22.94 18.04 4.01
C GLU A 164 22.51 18.46 2.60
N ARG A 165 21.22 18.27 2.26
CA ARG A 165 20.63 18.70 0.99
C ARG A 165 20.13 20.14 1.02
N GLU A 166 20.42 20.89 2.09
CA GLU A 166 19.95 22.26 2.33
C GLU A 166 18.41 22.37 2.26
N GLN A 167 17.69 21.29 2.56
CA GLN A 167 16.24 21.29 2.65
C GLN A 167 15.83 21.76 4.04
N GLU A 168 14.92 22.74 4.07
CA GLU A 168 14.38 23.27 5.32
C GLU A 168 13.72 22.15 6.13
N MET A 169 14.05 22.09 7.42
CA MET A 169 13.33 21.28 8.40
C MET A 169 12.76 22.19 9.46
N SER A 170 11.43 22.21 9.53
CA SER A 170 10.73 23.05 10.48
C SER A 170 10.83 22.49 11.90
N PHE A 171 10.64 23.35 12.90
CA PHE A 171 10.63 22.94 14.30
C PHE A 171 9.53 21.91 14.58
N ILE A 172 8.37 22.03 13.92
CA ILE A 172 7.27 21.07 14.09
C ILE A 172 7.68 19.67 13.61
N GLU A 173 8.24 19.54 12.40
CA GLU A 173 8.71 18.26 11.86
C GLU A 173 9.84 17.65 12.71
N PHE A 174 10.74 18.49 13.23
CA PHE A 174 11.81 18.04 14.11
C PHE A 174 11.30 17.42 15.42
N ASN A 175 10.12 17.85 15.90
CA ASN A 175 9.48 17.30 17.08
C ASN A 175 8.69 16.00 16.81
N TYR A 176 8.51 15.59 15.55
CA TYR A 176 7.79 14.35 15.21
C TYR A 176 8.40 13.12 15.91
N MET A 177 9.74 13.00 15.89
CA MET A 177 10.43 11.88 16.53
C MET A 177 10.21 11.84 18.05
N VAL A 178 10.00 13.00 18.68
CA VAL A 178 9.69 13.10 20.12
C VAL A 178 8.28 12.59 20.37
N CYS A 179 7.31 12.99 19.56
CA CYS A 179 5.93 12.50 19.64
C CYS A 179 5.86 10.97 19.47
N GLN A 180 6.47 10.42 18.41
CA GLN A 180 6.47 8.98 18.16
C GLN A 180 7.20 8.18 19.25
N ALA A 181 8.31 8.71 19.78
CA ALA A 181 9.01 8.08 20.90
C ALA A 181 8.14 8.05 22.17
N TYR A 182 7.42 9.14 22.45
CA TYR A 182 6.52 9.24 23.59
C TYR A 182 5.30 8.31 23.46
N ASP A 183 4.79 8.09 22.25
CA ASP A 183 3.74 7.09 21.98
C ASP A 183 4.13 5.70 22.51
N PHE A 184 5.39 5.28 22.31
CA PHE A 184 5.84 3.97 22.79
C PHE A 184 5.81 3.88 24.33
N VAL A 185 6.18 4.97 25.01
CA VAL A 185 6.12 5.06 26.48
C VAL A 185 4.69 4.98 26.97
N GLU A 186 3.79 5.76 26.38
CA GLU A 186 2.38 5.79 26.75
C GLU A 186 1.69 4.44 26.49
N LEU A 187 1.94 3.82 25.34
CA LEU A 187 1.42 2.49 25.02
C LEU A 187 1.97 1.42 25.98
N SER A 188 3.24 1.52 26.38
CA SER A 188 3.82 0.62 27.37
C SER A 188 3.12 0.74 28.72
N ARG A 189 2.86 1.98 29.18
CA ARG A 189 2.18 2.26 30.46
C ARG A 189 0.71 1.88 30.45
N ARG A 190 -0.01 2.18 29.36
CA ARG A 190 -1.47 2.00 29.27
C ARG A 190 -1.88 0.56 29.05
N VAL A 191 -1.18 -0.13 28.15
CA VAL A 191 -1.62 -1.44 27.64
C VAL A 191 -0.50 -2.47 27.62
N GLY A 192 0.63 -2.20 28.28
CA GLY A 192 1.74 -3.14 28.37
C GLY A 192 2.41 -3.40 27.02
N CYS A 193 2.36 -2.44 26.09
CA CYS A 193 3.06 -2.58 24.81
C CYS A 193 4.58 -2.68 25.02
N ARG A 194 5.21 -3.62 24.30
CA ARG A 194 6.65 -3.89 24.42
C ARG A 194 7.36 -4.00 23.07
N LEU A 195 6.65 -3.99 21.95
CA LEU A 195 7.25 -4.04 20.62
C LEU A 195 6.66 -2.93 19.73
N GLN A 196 7.51 -2.20 19.02
CA GLN A 196 7.08 -1.36 17.91
C GLN A 196 7.60 -1.95 16.61
N MET A 197 6.70 -2.07 15.63
CA MET A 197 7.01 -2.52 14.28
C MET A 197 6.83 -1.38 13.28
N GLY A 198 7.58 -1.41 12.18
CA GLY A 198 7.47 -0.41 11.13
C GLY A 198 8.30 -0.72 9.89
N GLY A 199 8.28 0.19 8.91
CA GLY A 199 9.21 0.15 7.78
C GLY A 199 10.64 0.48 8.21
N SER A 200 11.64 0.13 7.39
CA SER A 200 13.05 0.37 7.69
C SER A 200 13.38 1.88 7.78
N ASP A 201 12.60 2.74 7.13
CA ASP A 201 12.66 4.19 7.24
C ASP A 201 12.28 4.71 8.65
N GLN A 202 11.57 3.92 9.45
CA GLN A 202 11.14 4.27 10.80
C GLN A 202 12.12 3.85 11.90
N TRP A 203 13.23 3.18 11.54
CA TRP A 203 14.18 2.62 12.52
C TRP A 203 14.65 3.64 13.56
N GLY A 204 15.04 4.84 13.12
CA GLY A 204 15.51 5.92 14.01
C GLY A 204 14.47 6.32 15.06
N ASN A 205 13.22 6.53 14.63
CA ASN A 205 12.14 6.94 15.53
C ASN A 205 11.75 5.81 16.50
N ILE A 206 11.73 4.56 16.02
CA ILE A 206 11.43 3.40 16.85
C ILE A 206 12.48 3.24 17.96
N VAL A 207 13.77 3.30 17.60
CA VAL A 207 14.89 3.19 18.55
C VAL A 207 14.87 4.35 19.55
N ASN A 208 14.47 5.55 19.15
CA ASN A 208 14.26 6.66 20.09
C ASN A 208 13.18 6.35 21.12
N GLY A 209 12.08 5.72 20.71
CA GLY A 209 11.05 5.24 21.65
C GLY A 209 11.59 4.21 22.64
N VAL A 210 12.45 3.29 22.19
CA VAL A 210 13.12 2.31 23.08
C VAL A 210 14.04 3.01 24.10
N ASP A 211 14.88 3.97 23.66
CA ASP A 211 15.76 4.71 24.58
C ASP A 211 14.98 5.60 25.54
N LEU A 212 13.92 6.26 25.06
CA LEU A 212 13.05 7.08 25.90
C LEU A 212 12.36 6.23 26.97
N GLY A 213 11.80 5.08 26.58
CA GLY A 213 11.18 4.14 27.52
C GLY A 213 12.14 3.72 28.65
N ARG A 214 13.37 3.37 28.29
CA ARG A 214 14.43 3.06 29.28
C ARG A 214 14.68 4.22 30.25
N ARG A 215 14.75 5.46 29.75
CA ARG A 215 14.97 6.66 30.58
C ARG A 215 13.76 7.03 31.45
N MET A 216 12.56 6.69 30.99
CA MET A 216 11.29 6.97 31.67
C MET A 216 10.76 5.78 32.50
N GLY A 217 11.58 4.73 32.65
CA GLY A 217 11.31 3.61 33.55
C GLY A 217 10.29 2.58 33.05
N THR A 218 10.08 2.46 31.73
CA THR A 218 9.26 1.37 31.18
C THR A 218 9.98 0.02 31.29
N PRO A 219 9.27 -1.12 31.18
CA PRO A 219 9.89 -2.40 30.89
C PRO A 219 10.73 -2.35 29.59
N GLN A 220 11.59 -3.35 29.38
CA GLN A 220 12.35 -3.48 28.15
C GLN A 220 11.42 -3.49 26.93
N LEU A 221 11.67 -2.54 26.02
CA LEU A 221 10.99 -2.33 24.76
C LEU A 221 11.84 -2.85 23.59
N PHE A 222 11.19 -3.26 22.50
CA PHE A 222 11.82 -3.87 21.33
C PHE A 222 11.45 -3.13 20.05
N ALA A 223 12.35 -3.15 19.09
CA ALA A 223 12.16 -2.65 17.74
C ALA A 223 12.25 -3.80 16.73
N LEU A 224 11.37 -3.81 15.73
CA LEU A 224 11.46 -4.73 14.59
C LEU A 224 11.01 -4.00 13.32
N THR A 225 11.84 -3.96 12.28
CA THR A 225 11.48 -3.33 11.01
C THR A 225 11.42 -4.32 9.87
N THR A 226 10.61 -3.99 8.87
CA THR A 226 10.59 -4.62 7.56
C THR A 226 11.24 -3.72 6.52
N ALA A 227 11.89 -4.32 5.52
CA ALA A 227 12.55 -3.57 4.47
C ALA A 227 11.52 -2.79 3.64
N LEU A 228 11.89 -1.60 3.17
CA LEU A 228 11.15 -0.92 2.12
C LEU A 228 11.13 -1.80 0.87
N LEU A 229 9.95 -2.03 0.31
CA LEU A 229 9.81 -2.89 -0.85
C LEU A 229 10.12 -2.14 -2.15
N THR A 230 11.08 -2.71 -2.88
CA THR A 230 11.35 -2.40 -4.28
C THR A 230 10.91 -3.57 -5.16
N THR A 231 10.48 -3.25 -6.38
CA THR A 231 10.31 -4.25 -7.45
C THR A 231 11.67 -4.69 -7.97
N ALA A 232 11.73 -5.78 -8.74
CA ALA A 232 12.97 -6.23 -9.36
C ALA A 232 13.55 -5.19 -10.33
N SER A 233 12.71 -4.37 -10.95
CA SER A 233 13.09 -3.18 -11.73
C SER A 233 13.62 -2.00 -10.90
N GLY A 234 13.63 -2.08 -9.57
CA GLY A 234 14.10 -1.02 -8.67
C GLY A 234 13.07 0.08 -8.37
N ALA A 235 11.84 -0.03 -8.89
CA ALA A 235 10.76 0.91 -8.57
C ALA A 235 10.25 0.70 -7.14
N LYS A 236 9.81 1.78 -6.48
CA LYS A 236 9.13 1.68 -5.18
C LYS A 236 7.79 0.97 -5.35
N MET A 237 7.56 -0.05 -4.52
CA MET A 237 6.30 -0.79 -4.56
C MET A 237 5.10 0.11 -4.22
N GLY A 238 3.98 -0.10 -4.92
CA GLY A 238 2.74 0.63 -4.66
C GLY A 238 2.64 2.02 -5.29
N LYS A 239 3.63 2.44 -6.08
CA LYS A 239 3.51 3.59 -7.00
C LYS A 239 3.34 3.09 -8.42
N THR A 240 2.15 3.26 -8.98
CA THR A 240 1.90 3.09 -10.41
C THR A 240 1.97 4.44 -11.13
N ALA A 241 1.91 4.42 -12.46
CA ALA A 241 1.75 5.64 -13.25
C ALA A 241 0.46 6.42 -12.87
N GLN A 242 -0.55 5.74 -12.32
CA GLN A 242 -1.80 6.36 -11.85
C GLN A 242 -1.78 6.76 -10.37
N GLY A 243 -0.67 6.55 -9.64
CA GLY A 243 -0.54 6.94 -8.23
C GLY A 243 -0.46 5.74 -7.29
N ALA A 244 -0.97 5.91 -6.06
CA ALA A 244 -0.88 4.89 -5.02
C ALA A 244 -1.94 3.80 -5.20
N ILE A 245 -1.59 2.56 -4.84
CA ILE A 245 -2.57 1.46 -4.72
C ILE A 245 -3.20 1.52 -3.33
N TRP A 246 -4.42 2.06 -3.27
CA TRP A 246 -5.19 2.25 -2.04
C TRP A 246 -5.85 0.94 -1.59
N LEU A 247 -6.16 0.86 -0.28
CA LEU A 247 -6.77 -0.33 0.31
C LEU A 247 -8.30 -0.24 0.44
N ASN A 248 -8.86 0.98 0.44
CA ASN A 248 -10.31 1.16 0.43
C ASN A 248 -10.84 1.05 -1.00
N ALA A 249 -11.99 0.36 -1.13
CA ALA A 249 -12.57 -0.02 -2.42
C ALA A 249 -13.12 1.18 -3.23
N ASP A 250 -13.44 2.28 -2.56
CA ASP A 250 -13.86 3.55 -3.15
C ASP A 250 -12.70 4.30 -3.82
N GLN A 251 -11.46 4.07 -3.38
CA GLN A 251 -10.26 4.68 -3.96
C GLN A 251 -9.52 3.76 -4.94
N CYS A 252 -9.59 2.44 -4.73
CA CYS A 252 -9.05 1.43 -5.63
C CYS A 252 -10.03 0.26 -5.67
N SER A 253 -10.70 0.07 -6.81
CA SER A 253 -11.70 -0.98 -6.92
C SER A 253 -11.08 -2.36 -6.66
N PRO A 254 -11.83 -3.35 -6.14
CA PRO A 254 -11.29 -4.70 -5.96
C PRO A 254 -10.73 -5.31 -7.26
N TYR A 255 -11.28 -4.93 -8.41
CA TYR A 255 -10.76 -5.31 -9.72
C TYR A 255 -9.39 -4.67 -10.00
N ASP A 256 -9.23 -3.37 -9.78
CA ASP A 256 -7.94 -2.69 -9.97
C ASP A 256 -6.88 -3.20 -8.99
N PHE A 257 -7.27 -3.47 -7.74
CA PHE A 257 -6.41 -4.06 -6.74
C PHE A 257 -5.95 -5.47 -7.17
N TRP A 258 -6.87 -6.30 -7.66
CA TRP A 258 -6.56 -7.62 -8.21
C TRP A 258 -5.65 -7.51 -9.44
N GLN A 259 -5.94 -6.58 -10.35
CA GLN A 259 -5.14 -6.34 -11.56
C GLN A 259 -3.72 -5.89 -11.22
N TYR A 260 -3.55 -5.07 -10.18
CA TYR A 260 -2.22 -4.68 -9.71
C TYR A 260 -1.37 -5.92 -9.40
N TRP A 261 -1.90 -6.84 -8.59
CA TRP A 261 -1.21 -8.08 -8.24
C TRP A 261 -1.00 -9.01 -9.43
N ARG A 262 -1.98 -9.09 -10.33
CA ARG A 262 -1.89 -9.91 -11.55
C ARG A 262 -0.79 -9.43 -12.50
N ASN A 263 -0.45 -8.14 -12.45
CA ASN A 263 0.52 -7.49 -13.33
C ASN A 263 1.92 -7.32 -12.71
N VAL A 264 2.19 -7.83 -11.52
CA VAL A 264 3.54 -7.77 -10.93
C VAL A 264 4.57 -8.51 -11.78
N GLU A 265 5.83 -8.11 -11.65
CA GLU A 265 6.95 -8.74 -12.37
C GLU A 265 7.14 -10.19 -11.92
N ASP A 266 7.51 -11.07 -12.86
CA ASP A 266 7.73 -12.50 -12.63
C ASP A 266 8.69 -12.75 -11.45
N ALA A 267 9.76 -11.96 -11.37
CA ALA A 267 10.78 -12.04 -10.33
C ALA A 267 10.26 -11.66 -8.93
N ASP A 268 9.15 -10.92 -8.84
CA ASP A 268 8.59 -10.46 -7.58
C ASP A 268 7.45 -11.35 -7.05
N VAL A 269 6.88 -12.23 -7.89
CA VAL A 269 5.68 -13.03 -7.55
C VAL A 269 5.86 -13.81 -6.26
N VAL A 270 6.96 -14.57 -6.13
CA VAL A 270 7.21 -15.40 -4.94
C VAL A 270 7.41 -14.55 -3.70
N LYS A 271 8.14 -13.43 -3.81
CA LYS A 271 8.33 -12.48 -2.71
C LYS A 271 6.98 -11.93 -2.25
N PHE A 272 6.11 -11.52 -3.16
CA PHE A 272 4.81 -10.97 -2.82
C PHE A 272 3.82 -12.02 -2.30
N LEU A 273 3.88 -13.25 -2.80
CA LEU A 273 3.13 -14.38 -2.22
C LEU A 273 3.47 -14.56 -0.74
N LYS A 274 4.75 -14.44 -0.37
CA LYS A 274 5.18 -14.56 1.03
C LYS A 274 4.69 -13.40 1.91
N LEU A 275 4.72 -12.17 1.40
CA LEU A 275 4.49 -10.96 2.18
C LEU A 275 3.02 -10.55 2.27
N PHE A 276 2.22 -10.80 1.24
CA PHE A 276 0.86 -10.24 1.09
C PHE A 276 -0.25 -11.28 1.06
N THR A 277 0.08 -12.54 1.32
CA THR A 277 -0.91 -13.62 1.40
C THR A 277 -0.72 -14.45 2.66
N ILE A 278 -1.73 -15.29 2.94
CA ILE A 278 -1.70 -16.28 4.02
C ILE A 278 -1.55 -17.70 3.49
N LEU A 279 -1.13 -17.86 2.23
CA LEU A 279 -0.92 -19.16 1.62
C LEU A 279 0.17 -19.94 2.36
N PRO A 280 0.02 -21.27 2.52
CA PRO A 280 1.06 -22.10 3.11
C PRO A 280 2.38 -21.99 2.36
N MET A 281 3.51 -22.04 3.08
CA MET A 281 4.84 -21.93 2.47
C MET A 281 5.14 -23.08 1.50
N SER A 282 4.56 -24.25 1.72
CA SER A 282 4.60 -25.38 0.77
C SER A 282 3.92 -25.05 -0.56
N GLU A 283 2.78 -24.35 -0.52
CA GLU A 283 2.06 -23.92 -1.72
C GLU A 283 2.83 -22.80 -2.44
N ILE A 284 3.38 -21.84 -1.69
CA ILE A 284 4.25 -20.80 -2.26
C ILE A 284 5.49 -21.43 -2.92
N ALA A 285 6.09 -22.45 -2.31
CA ALA A 285 7.21 -23.18 -2.88
C ALA A 285 6.84 -23.96 -4.15
N ARG A 286 5.60 -24.49 -4.22
CA ARG A 286 5.07 -25.12 -5.44
C ARG A 286 4.89 -24.09 -6.55
N LEU A 287 4.23 -22.97 -6.26
CA LEU A 287 4.00 -21.87 -7.22
C LEU A 287 5.31 -21.23 -7.70
N GLY A 288 6.32 -21.15 -6.84
CA GLY A 288 7.63 -20.59 -7.19
C GLY A 288 8.47 -21.43 -8.15
N LYS A 289 8.06 -22.68 -8.42
CA LYS A 289 8.68 -23.54 -9.45
C LYS A 289 8.09 -23.32 -10.84
N LEU A 290 7.01 -22.55 -10.96
CA LEU A 290 6.35 -22.28 -12.24
C LEU A 290 7.13 -21.21 -13.01
N HIS A 291 7.38 -21.48 -14.29
CA HIS A 291 8.16 -20.62 -15.17
C HIS A 291 7.50 -20.50 -16.55
N GLY A 292 8.00 -19.60 -17.39
CA GLY A 292 7.45 -19.39 -18.74
C GLY A 292 5.97 -19.01 -18.68
N ALA A 293 5.12 -19.72 -19.44
CA ALA A 293 3.69 -19.45 -19.46
C ALA A 293 2.98 -19.82 -18.13
N GLU A 294 3.50 -20.81 -17.40
CA GLU A 294 2.87 -21.34 -16.18
C GLU A 294 2.94 -20.36 -15.00
N ILE A 295 3.86 -19.39 -15.03
CA ILE A 295 3.96 -18.35 -13.99
C ILE A 295 2.68 -17.52 -13.85
N ASN A 296 1.84 -17.50 -14.88
CA ASN A 296 0.54 -16.85 -14.82
C ASN A 296 -0.36 -17.46 -13.74
N GLU A 297 -0.22 -18.75 -13.42
CA GLU A 297 -0.96 -19.38 -12.34
C GLU A 297 -0.49 -18.88 -10.96
N ALA A 298 0.82 -18.68 -10.78
CA ALA A 298 1.35 -18.05 -9.57
C ALA A 298 0.88 -16.60 -9.40
N LYS A 299 0.78 -15.84 -10.51
CA LYS A 299 0.25 -14.46 -10.50
C LYS A 299 -1.25 -14.40 -10.20
N LYS A 300 -2.04 -15.32 -10.75
CA LYS A 300 -3.47 -15.44 -10.40
C LYS A 300 -3.63 -15.78 -8.92
N ALA A 301 -2.89 -16.78 -8.43
CA ALA A 301 -2.93 -17.16 -7.01
C ALA A 301 -2.57 -16.00 -6.07
N LEU A 302 -1.57 -15.19 -6.43
CA LEU A 302 -1.23 -13.97 -5.70
C LEU A 302 -2.39 -12.97 -5.68
N ALA A 303 -2.93 -12.66 -6.86
CA ALA A 303 -4.03 -11.70 -7.00
C ALA A 303 -5.29 -12.14 -6.28
N ASP A 304 -5.67 -13.41 -6.41
CA ASP A 304 -6.82 -14.00 -5.74
C ASP A 304 -6.65 -13.95 -4.22
N ALA A 305 -5.50 -14.42 -3.71
CA ALA A 305 -5.26 -14.50 -2.27
C ALA A 305 -5.15 -13.12 -1.61
N ALA A 306 -4.45 -12.17 -2.24
CA ALA A 306 -4.31 -10.81 -1.70
C ALA A 306 -5.65 -10.06 -1.73
N THR A 307 -6.39 -10.14 -2.84
CA THR A 307 -7.71 -9.50 -2.96
C THR A 307 -8.73 -10.15 -2.02
N ALA A 308 -8.71 -11.48 -1.87
CA ALA A 308 -9.63 -12.18 -0.97
C ALA A 308 -9.40 -11.79 0.49
N LEU A 309 -8.14 -11.62 0.89
CA LEU A 309 -7.78 -11.23 2.25
C LEU A 309 -8.23 -9.80 2.57
N LEU A 310 -8.14 -8.86 1.63
CA LEU A 310 -8.49 -7.46 1.87
C LEU A 310 -9.95 -7.13 1.55
N HIS A 311 -10.51 -7.65 0.46
CA HIS A 311 -11.85 -7.29 -0.04
C HIS A 311 -12.87 -8.42 0.10
N GLY A 312 -12.45 -9.60 0.58
CA GLY A 312 -13.30 -10.77 0.74
C GLY A 312 -13.29 -11.70 -0.47
N PRO A 313 -13.64 -12.98 -0.28
CA PRO A 313 -13.55 -14.01 -1.31
C PRO A 313 -14.47 -13.74 -2.51
N GLU A 314 -15.65 -13.16 -2.28
CA GLU A 314 -16.57 -12.79 -3.35
C GLU A 314 -15.98 -11.74 -4.28
N ALA A 315 -15.41 -10.66 -3.72
CA ALA A 315 -14.82 -9.60 -4.50
C ALA A 315 -13.62 -10.10 -5.33
N ALA A 316 -12.81 -11.00 -4.76
CA ALA A 316 -11.70 -11.64 -5.47
C ALA A 316 -12.19 -12.51 -6.64
N ARG A 317 -13.22 -13.34 -6.41
CA ARG A 317 -13.82 -14.18 -7.46
C ARG A 317 -14.42 -13.34 -8.58
N THR A 318 -15.16 -12.29 -8.25
CA THR A 318 -15.72 -11.36 -9.26
C THR A 318 -14.61 -10.67 -10.04
N ALA A 319 -13.55 -10.19 -9.38
CA ALA A 319 -12.42 -9.56 -10.07
C ALA A 319 -11.70 -10.53 -11.01
N ALA A 320 -11.46 -11.77 -10.58
CA ALA A 320 -10.84 -12.81 -11.38
C ALA A 320 -11.70 -13.19 -12.59
N GLU A 321 -13.02 -13.33 -12.41
CA GLU A 321 -13.96 -13.63 -13.49
C GLU A 321 -14.01 -12.49 -14.52
N THR A 322 -14.12 -11.24 -14.06
CA THR A 322 -14.06 -10.06 -14.94
C THR A 322 -12.76 -10.03 -15.74
N ALA A 323 -11.63 -10.32 -15.10
CA ALA A 323 -10.33 -10.38 -15.77
C ALA A 323 -10.27 -11.50 -16.80
N ARG A 324 -10.86 -12.67 -16.51
CA ARG A 324 -10.96 -13.80 -17.42
C ARG A 324 -11.78 -13.44 -18.65
N GLN A 325 -13.00 -12.93 -18.48
CA GLN A 325 -13.89 -12.53 -19.59
C GLN A 325 -13.25 -11.46 -20.47
N THR A 326 -12.62 -10.46 -19.84
CA THR A 326 -11.90 -9.39 -20.55
C THR A 326 -10.74 -9.93 -21.42
N PHE A 327 -10.13 -11.05 -21.04
CA PHE A 327 -8.97 -11.64 -21.72
C PHE A 327 -9.32 -12.78 -22.69
N GLU A 328 -10.26 -13.65 -22.34
CA GLU A 328 -10.64 -14.85 -23.11
C GLU A 328 -11.70 -14.58 -24.17
N GLU A 329 -12.66 -13.69 -23.93
CA GLU A 329 -13.81 -13.54 -24.82
C GLU A 329 -13.63 -12.41 -25.83
N GLY A 330 -12.64 -11.53 -25.66
CA GLY A 330 -12.60 -10.25 -26.38
C GLY A 330 -13.85 -9.38 -26.12
N ALA A 331 -14.76 -9.86 -25.26
CA ALA A 331 -16.00 -9.25 -24.89
C ALA A 331 -15.68 -7.89 -24.34
N ILE A 332 -16.36 -6.91 -24.92
CA ILE A 332 -16.32 -5.53 -24.53
C ILE A 332 -16.81 -5.47 -23.08
N ALA A 333 -15.87 -5.54 -22.13
CA ALA A 333 -16.20 -5.48 -20.72
C ALA A 333 -16.98 -4.17 -20.49
N GLU A 334 -18.16 -4.26 -19.87
CA GLU A 334 -19.02 -3.11 -19.57
C GLU A 334 -18.31 -2.03 -18.74
N ASN A 335 -17.16 -2.36 -18.14
CA ASN A 335 -16.29 -1.49 -17.35
C ASN A 335 -15.13 -0.84 -18.12
N LEU A 336 -15.03 -0.99 -19.45
CA LEU A 336 -14.04 -0.23 -20.22
C LEU A 336 -14.40 1.28 -20.24
N PRO A 337 -13.40 2.18 -20.17
CA PRO A 337 -13.65 3.61 -20.32
C PRO A 337 -14.42 3.86 -21.62
N ALA A 338 -15.52 4.58 -21.52
CA ALA A 338 -16.36 4.89 -22.66
C ALA A 338 -16.40 6.40 -22.89
N ILE A 339 -16.40 6.80 -24.16
CA ILE A 339 -16.64 8.18 -24.57
C ILE A 339 -17.83 8.22 -25.53
N GLU A 340 -18.58 9.31 -25.46
CA GLU A 340 -19.73 9.52 -26.32
C GLU A 340 -19.33 10.15 -27.66
N ILE A 341 -19.97 9.69 -28.72
CA ILE A 341 -19.93 10.29 -30.05
C ILE A 341 -21.35 10.56 -30.51
N SER A 342 -21.61 11.74 -31.06
CA SER A 342 -22.96 12.02 -31.56
C SER A 342 -23.30 11.11 -32.74
N ARG A 343 -24.54 10.65 -32.83
CA ARG A 343 -25.00 9.86 -34.00
C ARG A 343 -24.74 10.57 -35.33
N ALA A 344 -24.96 11.88 -35.38
CA ALA A 344 -24.72 12.70 -36.58
C ALA A 344 -23.23 12.69 -37.01
N GLU A 345 -22.29 12.76 -36.05
CA GLU A 345 -20.84 12.68 -36.32
C GLU A 345 -20.47 11.30 -36.87
N LEU A 346 -21.07 10.23 -36.33
CA LEU A 346 -20.81 8.87 -36.81
C LEU A 346 -21.44 8.62 -38.20
N GLU A 347 -22.65 9.10 -38.45
CA GLU A 347 -23.34 9.01 -39.75
C GLU A 347 -22.60 9.75 -40.87
N ALA A 348 -22.01 10.91 -40.56
CA ALA A 348 -21.18 11.68 -41.49
C ALA A 348 -19.84 10.99 -41.83
N GLY A 349 -19.44 9.97 -41.05
CA GLY A 349 -18.17 9.27 -41.19
C GLY A 349 -17.07 9.93 -40.35
N ALA A 350 -16.89 9.44 -39.13
CA ALA A 350 -15.94 10.00 -38.18
C ALA A 350 -14.52 9.49 -38.44
N GLY A 351 -13.56 10.40 -38.63
CA GLY A 351 -12.17 10.02 -38.96
C GLY A 351 -11.46 9.28 -37.82
N VAL A 352 -10.85 8.14 -38.14
CA VAL A 352 -10.23 7.23 -37.16
C VAL A 352 -9.18 7.94 -36.27
N LEU A 353 -8.35 8.82 -36.86
CA LEU A 353 -7.29 9.51 -36.12
C LEU A 353 -7.86 10.40 -35.02
N ALA A 354 -8.90 11.18 -35.35
CA ALA A 354 -9.54 12.10 -34.41
C ALA A 354 -10.23 11.33 -33.27
N LEU A 355 -10.78 10.15 -33.56
CA LEU A 355 -11.42 9.30 -32.56
C LEU A 355 -10.41 8.72 -31.56
N PHE A 356 -9.22 8.30 -32.01
CA PHE A 356 -8.16 7.86 -31.09
C PHE A 356 -7.63 8.98 -30.18
N VAL A 357 -7.61 10.23 -30.68
CA VAL A 357 -7.28 11.41 -29.86
C VAL A 357 -8.40 11.73 -28.88
N LYS A 358 -9.66 11.75 -29.35
CA LYS A 358 -10.85 12.00 -28.53
C LYS A 358 -10.99 10.97 -27.41
N ALA A 359 -10.62 9.71 -27.69
CA ALA A 359 -10.57 8.61 -26.72
C ALA A 359 -9.39 8.70 -25.72
N GLY A 360 -8.49 9.68 -25.85
CA GLY A 360 -7.31 9.81 -24.99
C GLY A 360 -6.29 8.67 -25.14
N LEU A 361 -6.40 7.86 -26.20
CA LEU A 361 -5.47 6.76 -26.45
C LEU A 361 -4.12 7.27 -26.96
N VAL A 362 -4.13 8.37 -27.71
CA VAL A 362 -2.95 9.07 -28.24
C VAL A 362 -3.09 10.58 -28.03
N ALA A 363 -1.97 11.31 -27.92
CA ALA A 363 -1.97 12.74 -27.62
C ALA A 363 -2.24 13.63 -28.84
N SER A 364 -2.05 13.11 -30.07
CA SER A 364 -2.28 13.90 -31.29
C SER A 364 -2.54 13.02 -32.53
N ASN A 365 -3.12 13.61 -33.57
CA ASN A 365 -3.30 12.94 -34.87
C ASN A 365 -1.96 12.50 -35.49
N GLY A 366 -0.86 13.24 -35.24
CA GLY A 366 0.48 12.86 -35.68
C GLY A 366 0.99 11.60 -34.99
N GLU A 367 0.68 11.43 -33.71
CA GLU A 367 0.96 10.20 -32.97
C GLU A 367 0.11 9.03 -33.46
N ALA A 368 -1.19 9.25 -33.71
CA ALA A 368 -2.08 8.24 -34.27
C ALA A 368 -1.53 7.64 -35.58
N ARG A 369 -1.05 8.47 -36.51
CA ARG A 369 -0.42 8.01 -37.77
C ARG A 369 0.82 7.15 -37.53
N ARG A 370 1.69 7.56 -36.59
CA ARG A 370 2.89 6.77 -36.25
C ARG A 370 2.50 5.39 -35.69
N GLN A 371 1.47 5.34 -34.84
CA GLN A 371 0.98 4.08 -34.28
C GLN A 371 0.32 3.19 -35.35
N ILE A 372 -0.40 3.75 -36.32
CA ILE A 372 -0.95 2.99 -37.47
C ILE A 372 0.17 2.35 -38.28
N LYS A 373 1.21 3.11 -38.65
CA LYS A 373 2.38 2.57 -39.36
C LYS A 373 3.12 1.49 -38.58
N GLY A 374 3.09 1.56 -37.25
CA GLY A 374 3.65 0.56 -36.35
C GLY A 374 2.71 -0.61 -36.02
N GLY A 375 1.49 -0.65 -36.56
CA GLY A 375 0.49 -1.68 -36.26
C GLY A 375 -0.08 -1.62 -34.83
N GLY A 376 0.06 -0.48 -34.15
CA GLY A 376 -0.28 -0.28 -32.75
C GLY A 376 -1.75 0.02 -32.46
N LEU A 377 -2.55 0.40 -33.48
CA LEU A 377 -3.96 0.77 -33.32
C LEU A 377 -4.90 -0.31 -33.90
N ARG A 378 -6.01 -0.57 -33.20
CA ARG A 378 -7.06 -1.49 -33.64
C ARG A 378 -8.46 -0.93 -33.41
N VAL A 379 -9.36 -1.21 -34.35
CA VAL A 379 -10.81 -0.94 -34.24
C VAL A 379 -11.52 -2.30 -34.26
N ASN A 380 -12.35 -2.57 -33.26
CA ASN A 380 -13.05 -3.86 -33.08
C ASN A 380 -12.09 -5.06 -33.25
N ASP A 381 -10.93 -4.97 -32.60
CA ASP A 381 -9.83 -5.95 -32.63
C ASP A 381 -9.16 -6.16 -34.00
N VAL A 382 -9.56 -5.43 -35.04
CA VAL A 382 -8.93 -5.39 -36.37
C VAL A 382 -7.90 -4.27 -36.44
N ALA A 383 -6.70 -4.57 -36.95
CA ALA A 383 -5.64 -3.58 -37.09
C ALA A 383 -6.03 -2.48 -38.08
N VAL A 384 -5.82 -1.22 -37.68
CA VAL A 384 -6.02 -0.06 -38.55
C VAL A 384 -4.80 0.08 -39.45
N THR A 385 -5.01 -0.01 -40.76
CA THR A 385 -3.94 0.12 -41.76
C THR A 385 -4.07 1.36 -42.64
N ASP A 386 -5.24 1.99 -42.66
CA ASP A 386 -5.51 3.21 -43.43
C ASP A 386 -5.70 4.42 -42.50
N GLU A 387 -4.82 5.41 -42.63
CA GLU A 387 -4.89 6.67 -41.87
C GLU A 387 -6.11 7.52 -42.25
N LYS A 388 -6.76 7.24 -43.39
CA LYS A 388 -7.97 7.91 -43.88
C LYS A 388 -9.25 7.14 -43.56
N MET A 389 -9.14 6.03 -42.81
CA MET A 389 -10.32 5.26 -42.38
C MET A 389 -11.31 6.16 -41.65
N VAL A 390 -12.59 6.00 -42.00
CA VAL A 390 -13.71 6.64 -41.32
C VAL A 390 -14.57 5.55 -40.70
N LEU A 391 -15.04 5.78 -39.48
CA LEU A 391 -15.97 4.90 -38.78
C LEU A 391 -17.40 5.38 -39.00
N LYS A 392 -18.30 4.44 -39.24
CA LYS A 392 -19.71 4.65 -39.55
C LYS A 392 -20.58 3.78 -38.64
N PRO A 393 -21.93 3.95 -38.65
CA PRO A 393 -22.81 3.10 -37.85
C PRO A 393 -22.70 1.60 -38.18
N ALA A 394 -22.24 1.24 -39.37
CA ALA A 394 -21.99 -0.14 -39.76
C ALA A 394 -20.82 -0.81 -39.00
N ASP A 395 -19.94 -0.01 -38.38
CA ASP A 395 -18.81 -0.49 -37.58
C ASP A 395 -19.20 -0.71 -36.10
N LEU A 396 -20.48 -0.51 -35.75
CA LEU A 396 -20.98 -0.85 -34.43
C LEU A 396 -21.00 -2.37 -34.25
N THR A 397 -20.49 -2.81 -33.11
CA THR A 397 -20.62 -4.21 -32.67
C THR A 397 -22.08 -4.51 -32.31
N PRO A 398 -22.47 -5.79 -32.10
CA PRO A 398 -23.83 -6.16 -31.69
C PRO A 398 -24.31 -5.45 -30.41
N GLU A 399 -23.39 -5.00 -29.57
CA GLU A 399 -23.64 -4.26 -28.33
C GLU A 399 -23.84 -2.75 -28.56
N GLY A 400 -23.80 -2.28 -29.81
CA GLY A 400 -24.06 -0.88 -30.19
C GLY A 400 -22.89 0.07 -29.89
N VAL A 401 -21.65 -0.43 -29.84
CA VAL A 401 -20.45 0.37 -29.55
C VAL A 401 -19.32 0.09 -30.56
N ILE A 402 -18.27 0.92 -30.57
CA ILE A 402 -17.04 0.66 -31.32
C ILE A 402 -15.86 0.60 -30.35
N LYS A 403 -15.06 -0.47 -30.39
CA LYS A 403 -13.89 -0.66 -29.52
C LYS A 403 -12.63 -0.11 -30.17
N LEU A 404 -12.03 0.92 -29.57
CA LEU A 404 -10.72 1.43 -29.94
C LEU A 404 -9.64 0.85 -29.03
N SER A 405 -8.54 0.35 -29.60
CA SER A 405 -7.44 -0.24 -28.85
C SER A 405 -6.09 0.30 -29.28
N MET A 406 -5.23 0.58 -28.30
CA MET A 406 -3.80 0.83 -28.53
C MET A 406 -2.96 -0.24 -27.82
N GLY A 407 -2.25 -1.04 -28.61
CA GLY A 407 -1.53 -2.20 -28.13
C GLY A 407 -2.44 -3.23 -27.45
N LYS A 408 -1.89 -3.99 -26.50
CA LYS A 408 -2.59 -5.12 -25.84
C LYS A 408 -3.33 -4.77 -24.54
N LYS A 409 -3.20 -3.54 -24.03
CA LYS A 409 -3.65 -3.18 -22.67
C LYS A 409 -4.53 -1.93 -22.57
N ARG A 410 -4.55 -1.06 -23.60
CA ARG A 410 -5.30 0.21 -23.56
C ARG A 410 -6.48 0.12 -24.51
N HIS A 411 -7.69 0.13 -23.96
CA HIS A 411 -8.94 0.00 -24.69
C HIS A 411 -9.93 1.08 -24.24
N VAL A 412 -10.68 1.66 -25.18
CA VAL A 412 -11.74 2.65 -24.94
C VAL A 412 -12.91 2.35 -25.86
N LEU A 413 -14.14 2.49 -25.36
CA LEU A 413 -15.37 2.29 -26.12
C LEU A 413 -15.91 3.63 -26.64
N LEU A 414 -16.30 3.67 -27.91
CA LEU A 414 -17.11 4.74 -28.49
C LEU A 414 -18.58 4.33 -28.41
N ARG A 415 -19.39 5.14 -27.73
CA ARG A 415 -20.85 4.96 -27.64
C ARG A 415 -21.58 6.04 -28.43
N PRO A 416 -22.41 5.68 -29.43
CA PRO A 416 -23.29 6.65 -30.08
C PRO A 416 -24.32 7.18 -29.09
N ALA A 417 -24.27 8.48 -28.80
CA ALA A 417 -25.26 9.20 -28.01
C ALA A 417 -26.29 9.88 -28.92
#